data_AF-A0A925M4H4-F1
#
_entry.id   AF-A0A925M4H4-F1
#
_cell.length_a   1.000
_cell.length_b   1.000
_cell.length_c   1.000
_cell.angle_alpha   90.00
_cell.angle_beta   90.00
_cell.angle_gamma   90.00
#
_symmetry.space_group_name_H-M   'P 1'
#
loop_
_entity.id
_entity.type
_entity.pdbx_description
1 polymer ?
#
loop_
_entity_poly.entity_id
_entity_poly.type
_entity_poly.pdbx_seq_one_letter_code
_entity_poly.pdbx_strand_id
1 'polypeptide(L)'
;MVLDSPRVPMTRWTWVDEEQLLEQLDLVRLSLPEAFHEAEAIARQKDELFLQAEQYAQEIVENAERRAAQILNEMGILRQAEIEAQQMRQQTQQECEAAEAQTIAEIERMRRQAQQELDEMQRLAIAECEEIQAGADEYADRVLQEMELQLSEMMRVVRNGRQQLQPETPARPRDASSSHSSARSSGAKSDRPKN
;
A
#
# COMPACT_ATOMS: atom_id res chain seq x y z
N MET A 1 -93.62 28.97 -40.71
CA MET A 1 -94.82 29.39 -41.48
C MET A 1 -96.15 29.16 -40.77
N VAL A 2 -96.39 28.13 -39.94
CA VAL A 2 -97.59 28.07 -39.06
C VAL A 2 -97.68 29.25 -38.08
N LEU A 3 -96.52 29.83 -37.72
CA LEU A 3 -96.41 30.99 -36.84
C LEU A 3 -96.81 32.33 -37.52
N ASP A 4 -96.80 32.42 -38.85
CA ASP A 4 -97.11 33.63 -39.64
C ASP A 4 -98.47 33.59 -40.36
N SER A 5 -99.22 32.50 -40.22
CA SER A 5 -100.49 32.29 -40.92
C SER A 5 -101.67 33.04 -40.26
N PRO A 6 -102.66 33.52 -41.04
CA PRO A 6 -103.80 34.26 -40.52
C PRO A 6 -104.64 33.40 -39.56
N ARG A 7 -104.84 33.90 -38.34
CA ARG A 7 -105.68 33.26 -37.31
C ARG A 7 -107.14 33.60 -37.54
N VAL A 8 -108.01 32.61 -37.35
CA VAL A 8 -109.47 32.82 -37.41
C VAL A 8 -109.90 33.66 -36.21
N PRO A 9 -110.58 34.80 -36.40
CA PRO A 9 -111.08 35.58 -35.28
C PRO A 9 -112.08 34.75 -34.46
N MET A 10 -111.89 34.74 -33.13
CA MET A 10 -112.75 34.08 -32.13
C MET A 10 -112.61 32.56 -31.94
N THR A 11 -111.70 31.90 -32.68
CA THR A 11 -111.28 30.50 -32.40
C THR A 11 -109.75 30.41 -32.26
N ARG A 12 -109.24 29.34 -31.66
CA ARG A 12 -107.78 29.08 -31.59
C ARG A 12 -107.22 28.44 -32.87
N TRP A 13 -107.94 28.53 -33.99
CA TRP A 13 -107.59 27.85 -35.23
C TRP A 13 -106.83 28.79 -36.18
N THR A 14 -105.77 28.28 -36.79
CA THR A 14 -104.95 29.00 -37.77
C THR A 14 -105.19 28.38 -39.13
N TRP A 15 -105.44 29.19 -40.16
CA TRP A 15 -105.57 28.68 -41.53
C TRP A 15 -104.18 28.32 -42.03
N VAL A 16 -103.96 27.04 -42.31
CA VAL A 16 -102.70 26.55 -42.88
C VAL A 16 -103.01 25.97 -44.25
N ASP A 17 -102.22 26.36 -45.24
CA ASP A 17 -102.27 25.80 -46.58
C ASP A 17 -101.87 24.32 -46.51
N GLU A 18 -102.82 23.43 -46.81
CA GLU A 18 -102.65 21.99 -46.74
C GLU A 18 -101.55 21.51 -47.68
N GLU A 19 -101.46 22.07 -48.90
CA GLU A 19 -100.45 21.69 -49.89
C GLU A 19 -99.05 22.08 -49.41
N GLN A 20 -98.88 23.32 -48.92
CA GLN A 20 -97.58 23.77 -48.39
C GLN A 20 -97.18 23.04 -47.10
N LEU A 21 -98.13 22.72 -46.22
CA LEU A 21 -97.85 21.97 -45.00
C LEU A 21 -97.46 20.52 -45.32
N LEU A 22 -98.14 19.89 -46.28
CA LEU A 22 -97.82 18.55 -46.75
C LEU A 22 -96.45 18.52 -47.44
N GLU A 23 -96.11 19.51 -48.25
CA GLU A 23 -94.76 19.63 -48.84
C GLU A 23 -93.67 19.75 -47.77
N GLN A 24 -93.89 20.54 -46.71
CA GLN A 24 -92.96 20.65 -45.59
C GLN A 24 -92.88 19.35 -44.77
N LEU A 25 -94.01 18.65 -44.59
CA LEU A 25 -94.05 17.35 -43.93
C LEU A 25 -93.34 16.27 -44.75
N ASP A 26 -93.49 16.29 -46.08
CA ASP A 26 -92.81 15.39 -47.01
C ASP A 26 -91.31 15.69 -47.06
N LEU A 27 -90.90 16.97 -47.00
CA LEU A 27 -89.50 17.35 -46.86
C LEU A 27 -88.89 16.80 -45.57
N VAL A 28 -89.60 16.91 -44.44
CA VAL A 28 -89.17 16.30 -43.18
C VAL A 28 -89.15 14.77 -43.30
N ARG A 29 -90.17 14.15 -43.90
CA ARG A 29 -90.25 12.70 -44.10
C ARG A 29 -89.10 12.16 -44.98
N LEU A 30 -88.63 12.96 -45.94
CA LEU A 30 -87.52 12.60 -46.83
C LEU A 30 -86.15 12.84 -46.20
N SER A 31 -85.96 13.95 -45.47
CA SER A 31 -84.64 14.37 -44.93
C SER A 31 -84.33 13.88 -43.51
N LEU A 32 -85.34 13.69 -42.67
CA LEU A 32 -85.19 13.24 -41.29
C LEU A 32 -84.57 11.83 -41.18
N PRO A 33 -84.92 10.84 -42.04
CA PRO A 33 -84.25 9.54 -42.03
C PRO A 33 -82.74 9.63 -42.31
N GLU A 34 -82.34 10.48 -43.26
CA GLU A 34 -80.93 10.70 -43.62
C GLU A 34 -80.15 11.32 -42.45
N ALA A 35 -80.71 12.35 -41.80
CA ALA A 35 -80.12 12.96 -40.62
C ALA A 35 -79.97 11.98 -39.44
N PHE A 36 -80.91 11.04 -39.26
CA PHE A 36 -80.78 9.98 -38.25
C PHE A 36 -79.69 8.96 -38.61
N HIS A 37 -79.56 8.59 -39.89
CA HIS A 37 -78.48 7.71 -40.33
C HIS A 37 -77.10 8.35 -40.14
N GLU A 38 -76.95 9.64 -40.44
CA GLU A 38 -75.72 10.39 -40.16
C GLU A 38 -75.40 10.44 -38.66
N ALA A 39 -76.40 10.75 -37.82
CA ALA A 39 -76.22 10.77 -36.37
C ALA A 39 -75.82 9.40 -35.81
N GLU A 40 -76.41 8.31 -36.31
CA GLU A 40 -76.04 6.95 -35.94
C GLU A 40 -74.63 6.59 -36.41
N ALA A 41 -74.22 7.01 -37.62
CA ALA A 41 -72.87 6.81 -38.12
C ALA A 41 -71.83 7.53 -37.27
N ILE A 42 -72.10 8.78 -36.89
CA ILE A 42 -71.24 9.57 -35.99
C ILE A 42 -71.16 8.90 -34.61
N ALA A 43 -72.28 8.42 -34.06
CA ALA A 43 -72.30 7.74 -32.77
C ALA A 43 -71.44 6.45 -32.80
N ARG A 44 -71.59 5.63 -33.85
CA ARG A 44 -70.78 4.42 -34.04
C ARG A 44 -69.29 4.74 -34.19
N GLN A 45 -68.94 5.74 -35.01
CA GLN A 45 -67.55 6.16 -35.20
C GLN A 45 -66.94 6.69 -33.89
N LYS A 46 -67.72 7.43 -33.09
CA LYS A 46 -67.30 7.91 -31.78
C LYS A 46 -67.01 6.74 -30.85
N ASP A 47 -67.89 5.75 -30.78
CA ASP A 47 -67.72 4.57 -29.93
C ASP A 47 -66.50 3.74 -30.36
N GLU A 48 -66.25 3.60 -31.66
CA GLU A 48 -65.02 2.97 -32.19
C GLU A 48 -63.76 3.74 -31.77
N LEU A 49 -63.77 5.07 -31.90
CA LEU A 49 -62.65 5.92 -31.51
C LEU A 49 -62.38 5.87 -30.01
N PHE A 50 -63.43 5.81 -29.17
CA PHE A 50 -63.27 5.60 -27.73
C PHE A 50 -62.62 4.26 -27.42
N LEU A 51 -63.07 3.18 -28.07
CA LEU A 51 -62.46 1.86 -27.87
C LEU A 51 -60.97 1.86 -28.28
N GLN A 52 -60.63 2.48 -29.41
CA GLN A 52 -59.24 2.62 -29.86
C GLN A 52 -58.41 3.46 -28.89
N ALA A 53 -58.96 4.57 -28.39
CA ALA A 53 -58.29 5.43 -27.43
C ALA A 53 -58.05 4.72 -26.09
N GLU A 54 -59.02 3.93 -25.63
CA GLU A 54 -58.88 3.10 -24.41
C GLU A 54 -57.79 2.04 -24.58
N GLN A 55 -57.78 1.32 -25.70
CA GLN A 55 -56.74 0.33 -26.00
C GLN A 55 -55.35 0.98 -26.07
N TYR A 56 -55.24 2.12 -26.74
CA TYR A 56 -53.99 2.85 -26.85
C TYR A 56 -53.49 3.36 -25.49
N ALA A 57 -54.41 3.87 -24.64
CA ALA A 57 -54.08 4.29 -23.29
C ALA A 57 -53.59 3.11 -22.43
N GLN A 58 -54.25 1.95 -22.53
CA GLN A 58 -53.82 0.72 -21.86
C GLN A 58 -52.43 0.30 -22.31
N GLU A 59 -52.16 0.29 -23.63
CA GLU A 59 -50.85 -0.05 -24.17
C GLU A 59 -49.75 0.90 -23.67
N ILE A 60 -50.02 2.20 -23.58
CA ILE A 60 -49.06 3.17 -23.02
C ILE A 60 -48.73 2.82 -21.57
N VAL A 61 -49.75 2.58 -20.75
CA VAL A 61 -49.56 2.27 -19.32
C VAL A 61 -48.77 0.97 -19.17
N GLU A 62 -49.13 -0.09 -19.87
CA GLU A 62 -48.42 -1.38 -19.81
C GLU A 62 -46.96 -1.26 -20.27
N ASN A 63 -46.69 -0.48 -21.32
CA ASN A 63 -45.33 -0.23 -21.77
C ASN A 63 -44.53 0.58 -20.74
N ALA A 64 -45.14 1.59 -20.12
CA ALA A 64 -44.51 2.39 -19.08
C ALA A 64 -44.17 1.53 -17.84
N GLU A 65 -45.11 0.69 -17.40
CA GLU A 65 -44.91 -0.25 -16.28
C GLU A 65 -43.80 -1.26 -16.57
N ARG A 66 -43.79 -1.85 -17.78
CA ARG A 66 -42.72 -2.77 -18.19
C ARG A 66 -41.35 -2.11 -18.16
N ARG A 67 -41.23 -0.88 -18.68
CA ARG A 67 -39.97 -0.13 -18.66
C ARG A 67 -39.55 0.22 -17.23
N ALA A 68 -40.49 0.64 -16.38
CA ALA A 68 -40.21 0.91 -14.97
C ALA A 68 -39.68 -0.34 -14.25
N ALA A 69 -40.30 -1.51 -14.48
CA ALA A 69 -39.85 -2.78 -13.92
C ALA A 69 -38.44 -3.16 -14.41
N GLN A 70 -38.13 -2.93 -15.70
CA GLN A 70 -36.78 -3.16 -16.25
C GLN A 70 -35.74 -2.26 -15.58
N ILE A 71 -36.00 -0.94 -15.48
CA ILE A 71 -35.09 0.01 -14.84
C ILE A 71 -34.84 -0.35 -13.38
N LEU A 72 -35.87 -0.75 -12.63
CA LEU A 72 -35.70 -1.16 -11.24
C LEU A 72 -34.83 -2.42 -11.11
N ASN A 73 -34.99 -3.38 -12.03
CA ASN A 73 -34.14 -4.57 -12.07
C ASN A 73 -32.67 -4.20 -12.35
N GLU A 74 -32.43 -3.36 -13.35
CA GLU A 74 -31.09 -2.83 -13.68
C GLU A 74 -30.47 -2.08 -12.49
N MET A 75 -31.24 -1.22 -11.81
CA MET A 75 -30.79 -0.53 -10.60
C MET A 75 -30.45 -1.50 -9.46
N GLY A 76 -31.21 -2.58 -9.31
CA GLY A 76 -30.92 -3.63 -8.34
C GLY A 76 -29.56 -4.29 -8.60
N ILE A 77 -29.29 -4.62 -9.86
CA ILE A 77 -27.99 -5.20 -10.27
C ILE A 77 -26.86 -4.20 -10.05
N LEU A 78 -27.04 -2.93 -10.42
CA LEU A 78 -26.05 -1.88 -10.22
C LEU A 78 -25.72 -1.68 -8.74
N ARG A 79 -26.74 -1.60 -7.89
CA ARG A 79 -26.59 -1.47 -6.42
C ARG A 79 -25.81 -2.64 -5.85
N GLN A 80 -26.13 -3.86 -6.28
CA GLN A 80 -25.45 -5.06 -5.83
C GLN A 80 -23.98 -5.07 -6.27
N ALA A 81 -23.71 -4.77 -7.55
CA ALA A 81 -22.36 -4.67 -8.08
C ALA A 81 -21.52 -3.58 -7.38
N GLU A 82 -22.14 -2.45 -7.02
CA GLU A 82 -21.48 -1.39 -6.24
C GLU A 82 -21.08 -1.87 -4.84
N ILE A 83 -21.97 -2.58 -4.14
CA ILE A 83 -21.69 -3.14 -2.82
C ILE A 83 -20.55 -4.16 -2.90
N GLU A 84 -20.59 -5.07 -3.87
CA GLU A 84 -19.54 -6.08 -4.08
C GLU A 84 -18.21 -5.43 -4.45
N ALA A 85 -18.21 -4.42 -5.33
CA ALA A 85 -17.01 -3.68 -5.68
C ALA A 85 -16.43 -2.92 -4.47
N GLN A 86 -17.29 -2.36 -3.61
CA GLN A 86 -16.86 -1.72 -2.36
C GLN A 86 -16.23 -2.74 -1.40
N GLN A 87 -16.86 -3.90 -1.22
CA GLN A 87 -16.34 -4.98 -0.38
C GLN A 87 -15.00 -5.49 -0.90
N MET A 88 -14.89 -5.74 -2.20
CA MET A 88 -13.65 -6.18 -2.83
C MET A 88 -12.53 -5.17 -2.62
N ARG A 89 -12.79 -3.87 -2.85
CA ARG A 89 -11.80 -2.81 -2.59
C ARG A 89 -11.39 -2.77 -1.13
N GLN A 90 -12.33 -2.87 -0.19
CA GLN A 90 -12.02 -2.85 1.24
C GLN A 90 -11.18 -4.06 1.64
N GLN A 91 -11.53 -5.24 1.13
CA GLN A 91 -10.78 -6.47 1.37
C GLN A 91 -9.36 -6.36 0.80
N THR A 92 -9.21 -5.96 -0.47
CA THR A 92 -7.89 -5.77 -1.08
C THR A 92 -7.06 -4.74 -0.32
N GLN A 93 -7.66 -3.65 0.13
CA GLN A 93 -6.95 -2.65 0.94
C GLN A 93 -6.44 -3.24 2.26
N GLN A 94 -7.28 -4.00 2.97
CA GLN A 94 -6.87 -4.68 4.21
C GLN A 94 -5.78 -5.71 3.98
N GLU A 95 -5.87 -6.49 2.90
CA GLU A 95 -4.87 -7.49 2.53
C GLU A 95 -3.53 -6.83 2.18
N CYS A 96 -3.55 -5.74 1.41
CA CYS A 96 -2.34 -4.96 1.11
C CYS A 96 -1.70 -4.40 2.38
N GLU A 97 -2.48 -3.75 3.25
CA GLU A 97 -1.98 -3.21 4.52
C GLU A 97 -1.38 -4.31 5.42
N ALA A 98 -2.03 -5.47 5.48
CA ALA A 98 -1.53 -6.62 6.24
C ALA A 98 -0.22 -7.16 5.65
N ALA A 99 -0.12 -7.29 4.32
CA ALA A 99 1.08 -7.76 3.65
C ALA A 99 2.24 -6.77 3.82
N GLU A 100 1.99 -5.46 3.75
CA GLU A 100 2.98 -4.43 4.02
C GLU A 100 3.49 -4.51 5.46
N ALA A 101 2.58 -4.60 6.43
CA ALA A 101 2.95 -4.73 7.85
C ALA A 101 3.77 -6.00 8.13
N GLN A 102 3.40 -7.12 7.51
CA GLN A 102 4.16 -8.38 7.61
C GLN A 102 5.56 -8.23 7.00
N THR A 103 5.66 -7.65 5.80
CA THR A 103 6.94 -7.43 5.11
C THR A 103 7.88 -6.55 5.94
N ILE A 104 7.35 -5.46 6.52
CA ILE A 104 8.13 -4.58 7.40
C ILE A 104 8.63 -5.36 8.62
N ALA A 105 7.77 -6.14 9.26
CA ALA A 105 8.15 -6.95 10.42
C ALA A 105 9.22 -7.99 10.08
N GLU A 106 9.16 -8.61 8.91
CA GLU A 106 10.18 -9.55 8.41
C GLU A 106 11.51 -8.87 8.13
N ILE A 107 11.50 -7.72 7.43
CA ILE A 107 12.70 -6.92 7.19
C ILE A 107 13.36 -6.52 8.51
N GLU A 108 12.58 -6.07 9.49
CA GLU A 108 13.12 -5.72 10.80
C GLU A 108 13.71 -6.92 11.55
N ARG A 109 13.08 -8.10 11.46
CA ARG A 109 13.61 -9.34 12.04
C ARG A 109 14.93 -9.72 11.39
N MET A 110 14.97 -9.76 10.07
CA MET A 110 16.19 -10.07 9.30
C MET A 110 17.31 -9.08 9.61
N ARG A 111 17.00 -7.78 9.67
CA ARG A 111 17.97 -6.75 10.04
C ARG A 111 18.53 -6.98 11.45
N ARG A 112 17.68 -7.29 12.43
CA ARG A 112 18.11 -7.58 13.81
C ARG A 112 19.01 -8.83 13.86
N GLN A 113 18.66 -9.88 13.13
CA GLN A 113 19.48 -11.10 13.06
C GLN A 113 20.84 -10.82 12.42
N ALA A 114 20.88 -10.14 11.27
CA ALA A 114 22.13 -9.77 10.62
C ALA A 114 23.01 -8.89 11.51
N GLN A 115 22.41 -7.95 12.26
CA GLN A 115 23.13 -7.13 13.22
C GLN A 115 23.76 -7.99 14.33
N GLN A 116 23.01 -8.92 14.91
CA GLN A 116 23.49 -9.84 15.94
C GLN A 116 24.64 -10.73 15.43
N GLU A 117 24.49 -11.30 14.24
CA GLU A 117 25.53 -12.12 13.60
C GLU A 117 26.81 -11.31 13.35
N LEU A 118 26.69 -10.06 12.89
CA LEU A 118 27.84 -9.17 12.71
C LEU A 118 28.53 -8.85 14.04
N ASP A 119 27.77 -8.55 15.09
CA ASP A 119 28.30 -8.27 16.42
C ASP A 119 29.03 -9.50 17.00
N GLU A 120 28.46 -10.69 16.82
CA GLU A 120 29.09 -11.95 17.22
C GLU A 120 30.38 -12.23 16.44
N MET A 121 30.35 -12.06 15.12
CA MET A 121 31.53 -12.24 14.26
C MET A 121 32.64 -11.25 14.62
N GLN A 122 32.30 -9.97 14.88
CA GLN A 122 33.27 -8.97 15.33
C GLN A 122 33.91 -9.37 16.66
N ARG A 123 33.08 -9.81 17.62
CA ARG A 123 33.57 -10.25 18.93
C ARG A 123 34.53 -11.43 18.81
N LEU A 124 34.18 -12.42 17.99
CA LEU A 124 35.03 -13.59 17.75
C LEU A 124 36.34 -13.19 17.07
N ALA A 125 36.30 -12.34 16.04
CA ALA A 125 37.50 -11.89 15.35
C ALA A 125 38.44 -11.11 16.28
N ILE A 126 37.90 -10.27 17.17
CA ILE A 126 38.71 -9.55 18.17
C ILE A 126 39.38 -10.55 19.13
N ALA A 127 38.63 -11.51 19.65
CA ALA A 127 39.18 -12.53 20.56
C ALA A 127 40.27 -13.37 19.88
N GLU A 128 40.06 -13.79 18.63
CA GLU A 128 41.05 -14.52 17.85
C GLU A 128 42.31 -13.68 17.59
N CYS A 129 42.16 -12.38 17.29
CA CYS A 129 43.31 -11.49 17.14
C CYS A 129 44.11 -11.36 18.44
N GLU A 130 43.43 -11.24 19.59
CA GLU A 130 44.07 -11.18 20.90
C GLU A 130 44.82 -12.48 21.23
N GLU A 131 44.24 -13.64 20.92
CA GLU A 131 44.88 -14.94 21.10
C GLU A 131 46.12 -15.10 20.21
N ILE A 132 46.03 -14.72 18.94
CA ILE A 132 47.17 -14.76 18.01
C ILE A 132 48.30 -13.84 18.48
N GLN A 133 47.97 -12.62 18.94
CA GLN A 133 48.96 -11.68 19.46
C GLN A 133 49.65 -12.24 20.70
N ALA A 134 48.88 -12.75 21.67
CA ALA A 134 49.45 -13.36 22.88
C ALA A 134 50.35 -14.56 22.56
N GLY A 135 49.93 -15.44 21.65
CA GLY A 135 50.73 -16.58 21.22
C GLY A 135 52.01 -16.18 20.46
N ALA A 136 51.97 -15.10 19.68
CA ALA A 136 53.14 -14.56 18.99
C ALA A 136 54.15 -13.95 19.97
N ASP A 137 53.66 -13.22 20.98
CA ASP A 137 54.49 -12.66 22.05
C ASP A 137 55.17 -13.77 22.87
N GLU A 138 54.43 -14.80 23.27
CA GLU A 138 54.98 -15.97 23.99
C GLU A 138 56.03 -16.71 23.14
N TYR A 139 55.75 -16.88 21.84
CA TYR A 139 56.70 -17.49 20.92
C TYR A 139 57.99 -16.66 20.79
N ALA A 140 57.86 -15.33 20.67
CA ALA A 140 59.00 -14.42 20.58
C ALA A 140 59.86 -14.49 21.84
N ASP A 141 59.26 -14.44 23.02
CA ASP A 141 59.96 -14.57 24.30
C ASP A 141 60.69 -15.91 24.41
N ARG A 142 60.03 -17.02 24.04
CA ARG A 142 60.65 -18.35 24.06
C ARG A 142 61.87 -18.44 23.15
N VAL A 143 61.75 -17.92 21.92
CA VAL A 143 62.86 -17.92 20.93
C VAL A 143 64.01 -17.03 21.41
N LEU A 144 63.72 -15.84 21.94
CA LEU A 144 64.73 -14.93 22.47
C LEU A 144 65.45 -15.53 23.69
N GLN A 145 64.72 -16.21 24.58
CA GLN A 145 65.30 -16.91 25.71
C GLN A 145 66.23 -18.06 25.28
N GLU A 146 65.83 -18.83 24.26
CA GLU A 146 66.69 -19.87 23.69
C GLU A 146 67.97 -19.29 23.08
N MET A 147 67.86 -18.18 22.34
CA MET A 147 69.02 -17.47 21.80
C MET A 147 69.94 -16.93 22.90
N GLU A 148 69.38 -16.39 23.99
CA GLU A 148 70.14 -15.92 25.15
C GLU A 148 70.96 -17.06 25.79
N LEU A 149 70.34 -18.22 25.97
CA LEU A 149 70.99 -19.42 26.48
C LEU A 149 72.15 -19.85 25.59
N GLN A 150 71.92 -19.96 24.27
CA GLN A 150 72.95 -20.36 23.30
C GLN A 150 74.13 -19.38 23.27
N LEU A 151 73.86 -18.07 23.27
CA LEU A 151 74.91 -17.04 23.32
C LEU A 151 75.70 -17.11 24.63
N SER A 152 75.03 -17.37 25.76
CA SER A 152 75.67 -17.52 27.07
C SER A 152 76.60 -18.74 27.11
N GLU A 153 76.19 -19.87 26.53
CA GLU A 153 77.04 -21.05 26.39
C GLU A 153 78.26 -20.77 25.51
N MET A 154 78.06 -20.15 24.35
CA MET A 154 79.16 -19.77 23.45
C MET A 154 80.14 -18.84 24.15
N MET A 155 79.65 -17.83 24.89
CA MET A 155 80.48 -16.92 25.68
C MET A 155 81.26 -17.65 26.78
N ARG A 156 80.67 -18.68 27.41
CA ARG A 156 81.35 -19.52 28.39
C ARG A 156 82.51 -20.29 27.74
N VAL A 157 82.28 -20.88 26.57
CA VAL A 157 83.33 -21.58 25.79
C VAL A 157 84.46 -20.62 25.43
N VAL A 158 84.14 -19.41 24.94
CA VAL A 158 85.15 -18.39 24.61
C VAL A 158 85.94 -17.94 25.84
N ARG A 159 85.28 -17.69 26.99
CA ARG A 159 85.96 -17.33 28.24
C ARG A 159 86.92 -18.43 28.70
N ASN A 160 86.49 -19.69 28.64
CA ASN A 160 87.31 -20.84 29.01
C ASN A 160 88.52 -20.99 28.06
N GLY A 161 88.31 -20.87 26.74
CA GLY A 161 89.40 -20.92 25.76
C GLY A 161 90.40 -19.77 25.93
N ARG A 162 89.91 -18.56 26.24
CA ARG A 162 90.79 -17.42 26.57
C ARG A 162 91.59 -17.62 27.86
N GLN A 163 91.01 -18.24 28.89
CA GLN A 163 91.75 -18.57 30.12
C GLN A 163 92.86 -19.58 29.88
N GLN A 164 92.65 -20.57 29.00
CA GLN A 164 93.70 -21.54 28.63
C GLN A 164 94.85 -20.90 27.82
N LEU A 165 94.58 -19.83 27.09
CA LEU A 165 95.57 -19.08 26.32
C LEU A 165 96.24 -17.95 27.10
N GLN A 166 95.77 -17.64 28.32
CA GLN A 166 96.54 -16.78 29.23
C GLN A 166 97.71 -17.60 29.77
N PRO A 167 98.97 -17.24 29.48
CA PRO A 167 100.10 -17.90 30.12
C PRO A 167 99.98 -17.67 31.63
N GLU A 168 100.07 -18.75 32.41
CA GLU A 168 100.42 -18.70 33.83
C GLU A 168 101.62 -17.76 33.98
N THR A 169 101.35 -16.50 34.31
CA THR A 169 102.41 -15.54 34.62
C THR A 169 102.93 -15.99 35.98
N PRO A 170 104.20 -16.44 36.09
CA PRO A 170 104.70 -16.95 37.35
C PRO A 170 104.68 -15.80 38.36
N ALA A 171 104.12 -16.07 39.54
CA ALA A 171 104.13 -15.16 40.67
C ALA A 171 105.57 -14.69 40.94
N ARG A 172 105.81 -13.38 40.79
CA ARG A 172 107.08 -12.74 41.15
C ARG A 172 107.15 -12.61 42.68
N PRO A 173 108.28 -12.98 43.33
CA PRO A 173 108.39 -12.86 44.77
C PRO A 173 108.38 -11.39 45.21
N ARG A 174 107.73 -11.14 46.35
CA ARG A 174 107.75 -9.88 47.09
C ARG A 174 109.19 -9.56 47.50
N ASP A 175 109.68 -8.40 47.08
CA ASP A 175 110.67 -7.65 47.84
C ASP A 175 110.11 -6.28 48.22
N ALA A 176 110.45 -5.90 49.45
CA ALA A 176 109.87 -4.82 50.22
C ALA A 176 110.52 -3.45 49.93
N SER A 177 109.79 -2.41 50.34
CA SER A 177 110.19 -1.02 50.56
C SER A 177 110.45 -0.19 49.28
N SER A 178 109.97 1.05 49.13
CA SER A 178 109.75 2.07 50.14
C SER A 178 108.71 3.12 49.68
N SER A 179 108.12 3.73 50.70
CA SER A 179 107.27 4.93 50.73
C SER A 179 107.79 6.16 49.98
N HIS A 180 106.87 6.92 49.41
CA HIS A 180 106.62 8.39 49.45
C HIS A 180 105.66 8.67 48.27
N SER A 181 104.72 9.61 48.22
CA SER A 181 104.18 10.67 49.08
C SER A 181 103.33 11.54 48.11
N SER A 182 102.33 12.25 48.64
CA SER A 182 101.52 13.30 47.97
C SER A 182 100.49 12.83 46.93
N ALA A 183 99.17 12.97 47.10
CA ALA A 183 98.29 14.03 47.63
C ALA A 183 97.54 14.76 46.49
N ARG A 184 96.23 14.96 46.75
CA ARG A 184 95.25 15.85 46.08
C ARG A 184 94.72 15.32 44.74
N SER A 185 93.44 15.47 44.37
CA SER A 185 92.29 16.27 44.85
C SER A 185 91.04 15.66 44.20
N SER A 186 89.99 15.29 44.96
CA SER A 186 88.79 16.09 45.23
C SER A 186 87.79 16.25 44.06
N GLY A 187 86.54 15.81 44.32
CA GLY A 187 85.30 16.28 43.68
C GLY A 187 84.83 15.42 42.49
N ALA A 188 83.57 15.02 42.34
CA ALA A 188 82.35 15.32 43.09
C ALA A 188 81.26 14.28 42.73
N LYS A 189 80.37 14.03 43.69
CA LYS A 189 79.07 13.36 43.54
C LYS A 189 78.12 14.20 42.65
N SER A 190 77.19 13.54 41.98
CA SER A 190 75.84 14.04 41.60
C SER A 190 75.21 12.98 40.69
N ASP A 191 74.41 12.05 41.19
CA ASP A 191 72.98 12.17 41.55
C ASP A 191 72.08 11.51 40.48
N ARG A 192 71.17 10.68 40.99
CA ARG A 192 70.01 9.98 40.38
C ARG A 192 68.92 11.03 39.96
N PRO A 193 67.68 10.64 39.58
CA PRO A 193 67.17 9.61 38.66
C PRO A 193 66.01 10.15 37.74
N LYS A 194 65.36 9.25 37.01
CA LYS A 194 63.93 9.23 36.56
C LYS A 194 63.37 10.42 35.76
N ASN A 195 62.92 10.11 34.54
CA ASN A 195 61.51 10.23 34.17
C ASN A 195 61.16 9.08 33.22
#